data_AF-F8X3J2-F1
#
_entry.id   AF-F8X3J2-F1
#
_cell.length_a   1.000
_cell.length_b   1.000
_cell.length_c   1.000
_cell.angle_alpha   90.00
_cell.angle_beta   90.00
_cell.angle_gamma   90.00
#
_symmetry.space_group_name_H-M   'P 1'
#
loop_
_entity.id
_entity.type
_entity.pdbx_description
1 polymer ?
#
loop_
_entity_poly.entity_id
_entity_poly.type
_entity_poly.pdbx_seq_one_letter_code
_entity_poly.pdbx_strand_id
1 'polypeptide(L)'
;MEKIKPKELVSLLNKELTRMQYKNSSLIQHRRNWAKLVVFFEEIQEEYFSMKTAMKYLDDTCDFFAKEKANELTSGNTWLYRSIKMLCDFYQHGTLLRRHTRTNFTVNKAFHQELLT
;
A
#
# COMPACT_ATOMS: atom_id res chain seq x y z
N MET A 1 2.58 13.67 -10.71
CA MET A 1 1.30 12.96 -10.51
C MET A 1 0.26 13.94 -10.00
N GLU A 2 -1.00 13.71 -10.36
CA GLU A 2 -2.12 14.55 -9.93
C GLU A 2 -2.37 14.44 -8.42
N LYS A 3 -2.83 15.53 -7.81
CA LYS A 3 -3.17 15.59 -6.39
C LYS A 3 -4.48 14.82 -6.16
N ILE A 4 -4.41 13.72 -5.42
CA ILE A 4 -5.58 12.88 -5.09
C ILE A 4 -5.68 12.66 -3.59
N LYS A 5 -6.88 12.69 -3.04
CA LYS A 5 -7.10 12.42 -1.61
C LYS A 5 -6.96 10.92 -1.34
N PRO A 6 -6.41 10.49 -0.19
CA PRO A 6 -6.25 9.06 0.15
C PRO A 6 -7.55 8.26 0.03
N LYS A 7 -8.66 8.82 0.53
CA LYS A 7 -10.00 8.20 0.45
C LYS A 7 -10.47 7.99 -0.98
N GLU A 8 -10.19 8.95 -1.87
CA GLU A 8 -10.56 8.87 -3.27
C GLU A 8 -9.72 7.82 -4.01
N LEU A 9 -8.40 7.79 -3.76
CA LEU A 9 -7.51 6.77 -4.31
C LEU A 9 -7.95 5.36 -3.92
N VAL A 10 -8.32 5.15 -2.64
CA VAL A 10 -8.85 3.87 -2.16
C VAL A 10 -10.17 3.51 -2.85
N SER A 11 -11.04 4.49 -3.10
CA SER A 11 -12.30 4.27 -3.85
C SER A 11 -12.05 3.81 -5.28
N LEU A 12 -11.14 4.49 -6.00
CA LEU A 12 -10.74 4.14 -7.36
C LEU A 12 -10.11 2.74 -7.43
N LEU A 13 -9.20 2.43 -6.50
CA LEU A 13 -8.59 1.10 -6.41
C LEU A 13 -9.63 -0.01 -6.18
N ASN A 14 -10.62 0.22 -5.32
CA ASN A 14 -11.69 -0.75 -5.08
C ASN A 14 -12.54 -1.00 -6.33
N LYS A 15 -12.83 0.04 -7.13
CA LYS A 15 -13.53 -0.11 -8.41
C LYS A 15 -12.71 -0.95 -9.39
N GLU A 16 -11.41 -0.68 -9.47
CA GLU A 16 -10.50 -1.42 -10.34
C GLU A 16 -10.39 -2.90 -9.95
N LEU A 17 -10.23 -3.19 -8.66
CA LEU A 17 -10.19 -4.58 -8.15
C LEU A 17 -11.50 -5.33 -8.38
N THR A 18 -12.63 -4.62 -8.31
CA THR A 18 -13.95 -5.18 -8.63
C THR A 18 -14.05 -5.51 -10.12
N ARG A 19 -13.61 -4.59 -11.00
CA ARG A 19 -13.55 -4.79 -12.46
C ARG A 19 -12.68 -5.99 -12.84
N MET A 20 -11.59 -6.22 -12.12
CA MET A 20 -10.68 -7.36 -12.31
C MET A 20 -11.16 -8.68 -11.69
N GLN A 21 -12.34 -8.70 -11.04
CA GLN A 21 -12.87 -9.86 -10.31
C GLN A 21 -11.89 -10.41 -9.26
N TYR A 22 -11.18 -9.53 -8.55
CA TYR A 22 -10.25 -9.93 -7.50
C TYR A 22 -10.99 -10.63 -6.36
N LYS A 23 -10.38 -11.68 -5.77
CA LYS A 23 -11.04 -12.52 -4.77
C LYS A 23 -11.48 -11.73 -3.53
N ASN A 24 -12.79 -11.74 -3.27
CA ASN A 24 -13.42 -10.97 -2.18
C ASN A 24 -12.84 -11.26 -0.78
N SER A 25 -12.48 -12.51 -0.48
CA SER A 25 -11.94 -12.89 0.83
C SER A 25 -10.65 -12.13 1.18
N SER A 26 -9.79 -11.89 0.18
CA SER A 26 -8.52 -11.17 0.36
C SER A 26 -8.74 -9.64 0.41
N LEU A 27 -9.76 -9.13 -0.28
CA LEU A 27 -10.07 -7.69 -0.32
C LEU A 27 -10.51 -7.13 1.04
N ILE A 28 -11.19 -7.93 1.88
CA ILE A 28 -11.68 -7.48 3.18
C ILE A 28 -10.52 -6.94 4.03
N GLN A 29 -9.43 -7.68 4.10
CA GLN A 29 -8.28 -7.29 4.91
C GLN A 29 -7.54 -6.10 4.29
N HIS A 30 -7.54 -5.95 2.95
CA HIS A 30 -6.91 -4.82 2.27
C HIS A 30 -7.67 -3.54 2.58
N ARG A 31 -9.00 -3.59 2.48
CA ARG A 31 -9.89 -2.47 2.82
C ARG A 31 -9.72 -2.01 4.26
N ARG A 32 -9.57 -2.95 5.21
CA ARG A 32 -9.28 -2.62 6.62
C ARG A 32 -7.96 -1.86 6.78
N ASN A 33 -6.90 -2.33 6.12
CA ASN A 33 -5.59 -1.67 6.18
C ASN A 33 -5.62 -0.28 5.52
N TRP A 34 -6.32 -0.15 4.39
CA TRP A 34 -6.47 1.15 3.73
C TRP A 34 -7.34 2.13 4.52
N ALA A 35 -8.37 1.67 5.21
CA ALA A 35 -9.17 2.53 6.09
C ALA A 35 -8.31 3.13 7.21
N LYS A 36 -7.45 2.32 7.85
CA LYS A 36 -6.49 2.80 8.85
C LYS A 36 -5.47 3.78 8.25
N LEU A 37 -4.99 3.50 7.04
CA LEU A 37 -4.10 4.42 6.34
C LEU A 37 -4.78 5.79 6.08
N VAL A 38 -6.03 5.79 5.64
CA VAL A 38 -6.78 7.05 5.42
C VAL A 38 -6.90 7.85 6.71
N VAL A 39 -7.24 7.20 7.83
CA VAL A 39 -7.29 7.84 9.15
C VAL A 39 -5.92 8.42 9.52
N PHE A 40 -4.83 7.69 9.29
CA PHE A 40 -3.49 8.20 9.55
C PHE A 40 -3.16 9.48 8.78
N PHE A 41 -3.54 9.56 7.50
CA PHE A 41 -3.37 10.80 6.71
C PHE A 41 -4.19 11.97 7.29
N GLU A 42 -5.40 11.70 7.77
CA GLU A 42 -6.26 12.70 8.43
C GLU A 42 -5.63 13.18 9.75
N GLU A 43 -5.06 12.26 10.56
CA GLU A 43 -4.42 12.55 11.84
C GLU A 43 -3.19 13.44 11.69
N ILE A 44 -2.36 13.21 10.66
CA ILE A 44 -1.17 14.03 10.38
C ILE A 44 -1.47 15.25 9.51
N GLN A 45 -2.74 15.48 9.17
CA GLN A 45 -3.22 16.60 8.34
C GLN A 45 -2.60 16.67 6.93
N GLU A 46 -2.25 15.52 6.35
CA GLU A 46 -1.76 15.41 4.98
C GLU A 46 -2.95 15.23 4.02
N GLU A 47 -3.31 16.30 3.29
CA GLU A 47 -4.53 16.29 2.45
C GLU A 47 -4.43 15.34 1.26
N TYR A 48 -3.23 15.21 0.67
CA TYR A 48 -3.02 14.47 -0.56
C TYR A 48 -2.18 13.22 -0.33
N PHE A 49 -2.50 12.17 -1.07
CA PHE A 49 -1.75 10.94 -1.01
C PHE A 49 -0.31 11.15 -1.50
N SER A 50 0.64 10.64 -0.73
CA SER A 50 2.03 10.50 -1.15
C SER A 50 2.54 9.11 -0.78
N MET A 51 3.39 8.53 -1.62
CA MET A 51 4.02 7.23 -1.36
C MET A 51 4.92 7.30 -0.13
N LYS A 52 5.61 8.44 0.07
CA LYS A 52 6.44 8.71 1.25
C LYS A 52 5.64 8.59 2.54
N THR A 53 4.49 9.27 2.63
CA THR A 53 3.60 9.23 3.80
C THR A 53 3.03 7.82 4.02
N ALA A 54 2.67 7.12 2.95
CA ALA A 54 2.19 5.74 3.04
C ALA A 54 3.26 4.75 3.55
N MET A 55 4.53 4.94 3.15
CA MET A 55 5.64 4.15 3.69
C MET A 55 5.97 4.51 5.12
N LYS A 56 5.87 5.80 5.50
CA LYS A 56 5.99 6.21 6.90
C LYS A 56 4.95 5.53 7.77
N TYR A 57 3.68 5.49 7.37
CA TYR A 57 2.64 4.75 8.08
C TYR A 57 3.01 3.27 8.28
N LEU A 58 3.51 2.61 7.24
CA LEU A 58 3.92 1.22 7.32
C LEU A 58 5.02 1.03 8.36
N ASP A 59 6.04 1.89 8.33
CA ASP A 59 7.16 1.83 9.25
C ASP A 59 6.74 2.12 10.69
N ASP A 60 5.98 3.19 10.91
CA ASP A 60 5.44 3.55 12.23
C ASP A 60 4.53 2.44 12.80
N THR A 61 3.81 1.69 11.95
CA THR A 61 2.87 0.64 12.38
C THR A 61 3.57 -0.63 12.83
N CYS A 62 4.67 -1.03 12.19
CA CYS A 62 5.27 -2.34 12.46
C CYS A 62 6.78 -2.39 12.47
N ASP A 63 7.46 -1.24 12.48
CA ASP A 63 8.92 -1.11 12.42
C ASP A 63 9.47 -1.86 11.19
N PHE A 64 8.83 -1.61 10.04
CA PHE A 64 8.97 -2.44 8.87
C PHE A 64 10.40 -2.46 8.35
N PHE A 65 11.06 -1.30 8.21
CA PHE A 65 12.39 -1.25 7.62
C PHE A 65 13.46 -1.83 8.53
N ALA A 66 13.37 -1.63 9.85
CA ALA A 66 14.28 -2.25 10.79
C ALA A 66 14.11 -3.77 10.79
N LYS A 67 12.87 -4.28 10.83
CA LYS A 67 12.59 -5.72 10.79
C LYS A 67 12.93 -6.35 9.45
N GLU A 68 12.77 -5.63 8.34
CA GLU A 68 13.24 -6.08 7.03
C GLU A 68 14.75 -6.27 7.03
N LYS A 69 15.50 -5.28 7.53
CA LYS A 69 16.95 -5.32 7.62
C LYS A 69 17.45 -6.42 8.56
N ALA A 70 16.73 -6.68 9.64
CA ALA A 70 17.02 -7.75 10.60
C ALA A 70 16.54 -9.15 10.15
N ASN A 71 15.80 -9.24 9.03
CA ASN A 71 15.14 -10.47 8.57
C ASN A 71 14.12 -11.05 9.59
N GLU A 72 13.40 -10.16 10.27
CA GLU A 72 12.41 -10.46 11.32
C GLU A 72 10.97 -10.13 10.88
N LEU A 73 10.72 -10.01 9.57
CA LEU A 73 9.39 -9.72 9.07
C LEU A 73 8.42 -10.87 9.34
N THR A 74 7.36 -10.60 10.09
CA THR A 74 6.27 -11.53 10.25
C THR A 74 5.40 -11.60 8.98
N SER A 75 4.59 -12.65 8.87
CA SER A 75 3.55 -12.75 7.84
C SER A 75 2.60 -11.55 7.88
N GLY A 76 2.28 -11.03 9.06
CA GLY A 76 1.44 -9.84 9.24
C GLY A 76 2.09 -8.58 8.66
N ASN A 77 3.38 -8.35 8.96
CA ASN A 77 4.16 -7.22 8.42
C ASN A 77 4.18 -7.27 6.89
N THR A 78 4.49 -8.44 6.35
CA THR A 78 4.51 -8.68 4.90
C THR A 78 3.15 -8.42 4.25
N TRP A 79 2.06 -8.80 4.93
CA TRP A 79 0.71 -8.60 4.42
C TRP A 79 0.31 -7.12 4.41
N LEU A 80 0.65 -6.39 5.48
CA LEU A 80 0.44 -4.94 5.54
C LEU A 80 1.22 -4.23 4.42
N TYR A 81 2.50 -4.55 4.24
CA TYR A 81 3.32 -4.03 3.14
C TYR A 81 2.67 -4.29 1.77
N ARG A 82 2.21 -5.52 1.50
CA ARG A 82 1.53 -5.85 0.23
C ARG A 82 0.29 -4.98 0.02
N SER A 83 -0.47 -4.72 1.08
CA SER A 83 -1.65 -3.84 1.02
C SER A 83 -1.28 -2.41 0.68
N ILE A 84 -0.27 -1.84 1.35
CA ILE A 84 0.18 -0.46 1.12
C ILE A 84 0.83 -0.33 -0.26
N LYS A 85 1.66 -1.30 -0.65
CA LYS A 85 2.30 -1.34 -1.97
C LYS A 85 1.28 -1.40 -3.10
N MET A 86 0.21 -2.18 -2.97
CA MET A 86 -0.85 -2.22 -3.99
C MET A 86 -1.48 -0.84 -4.23
N LEU A 87 -1.70 -0.07 -3.17
CA LEU A 87 -2.23 1.29 -3.27
C LEU A 87 -1.20 2.24 -3.91
N CYS A 88 0.07 2.10 -3.57
CA CYS A 88 1.17 2.86 -4.16
C CYS A 88 1.35 2.56 -5.66
N ASP A 89 1.34 1.28 -6.04
CA ASP A 89 1.46 0.86 -7.44
C ASP A 89 0.27 1.40 -8.26
N PHE A 90 -0.94 1.37 -7.69
CA PHE A 90 -2.13 1.94 -8.33
C PHE A 90 -2.07 3.46 -8.45
N TYR A 91 -1.56 4.17 -7.43
CA TYR A 91 -1.28 5.60 -7.52
C TYR A 91 -0.33 5.84 -8.71
N GLN A 92 0.86 5.25 -8.70
CA GLN A 92 1.90 5.51 -9.70
C GLN A 92 1.48 5.23 -11.16
N HIS A 93 0.67 4.20 -11.39
CA HIS A 93 0.38 3.71 -12.74
C HIS A 93 -1.08 3.90 -13.20
N GLY A 94 -1.99 4.28 -12.29
CA GLY A 94 -3.43 4.36 -12.56
C GLY A 94 -4.10 3.02 -12.87
N THR A 95 -3.35 1.91 -12.88
CA THR A 95 -3.83 0.56 -13.21
C THR A 95 -3.07 -0.47 -12.38
N LEU A 96 -3.70 -1.61 -12.09
CA LEU A 96 -3.03 -2.76 -11.47
C LEU A 96 -2.62 -3.77 -12.54
N LEU A 97 -1.33 -4.12 -12.59
CA LEU A 97 -0.85 -5.16 -13.48
C LEU A 97 -1.37 -6.54 -13.04
N ARG A 98 -1.93 -7.30 -13.98
CA ARG A 98 -2.53 -8.63 -13.76
C ARG A 98 -1.58 -9.63 -13.08
N ARG A 99 -0.26 -9.42 -13.12
CA ARG A 99 0.74 -10.23 -12.39
C ARG A 99 0.58 -10.19 -10.87
N HIS A 100 0.04 -9.11 -10.30
CA HIS A 100 -0.22 -9.00 -8.86
C HIS A 100 -1.30 -9.96 -8.34
N THR A 101 -2.10 -10.57 -9.23
CA THR A 101 -3.12 -11.55 -8.83
C THR A 101 -2.62 -13.00 -8.85
N ARG A 102 -1.44 -13.29 -9.40
CA ARG A 102 -0.95 -14.68 -9.59
C ARG A 102 0.48 -14.96 -9.12
N THR A 103 1.35 -13.98 -8.91
CA THR A 103 2.77 -14.24 -8.66
C THR A 103 3.18 -13.79 -7.26
N ASN A 104 3.95 -14.63 -6.55
CA ASN A 104 4.58 -14.31 -5.28
C ASN A 104 5.26 -12.93 -5.39
N PHE A 105 4.80 -11.97 -4.60
CA PHE A 105 5.39 -10.64 -4.52
C PHE A 105 6.84 -10.76 -4.02
N THR A 106 7.81 -10.51 -4.89
CA THR A 106 9.19 -10.23 -4.49
C THR A 106 9.28 -8.74 -4.12
N VAL A 107 9.74 -8.44 -2.91
CA VAL A 107 10.05 -7.06 -2.50
C VAL A 107 11.08 -6.50 -3.47
N ASN A 108 10.75 -5.43 -4.19
CA ASN A 108 11.66 -4.82 -5.16
C ASN A 108 12.54 -3.79 -4.45
N LYS A 109 13.82 -4.12 -4.22
CA LYS A 109 14.83 -3.25 -3.59
C LYS A 109 14.98 -1.86 -4.23
N ALA A 110 14.74 -1.71 -5.54
CA ALA A 110 14.90 -0.42 -6.22
C ALA A 110 13.86 0.62 -5.76
N PHE A 111 12.65 0.17 -5.45
CA PHE A 111 11.57 1.04 -4.97
C PHE A 111 11.85 1.61 -3.56
N HIS A 112 12.69 0.95 -2.76
CA HIS A 112 13.03 1.37 -1.41
C HIS A 112 14.12 2.45 -1.35
N GLN A 113 15.03 2.47 -2.33
CA GLN A 113 16.15 3.43 -2.32
C GLN A 113 15.71 4.86 -2.66
N GLU A 114 14.74 5.03 -3.56
CA GLU A 114 14.21 6.35 -3.95
C GLU A 114 13.34 7.01 -2.88
N LEU A 115 12.86 6.26 -1.88
CA LEU A 115 12.00 6.79 -0.81
C LEU A 115 12.77 7.17 0.46
N LEU A 116 14.05 6.77 0.54
CA LEU A 116 14.96 7.03 1.67
C LEU A 116 16.04 8.09 1.34
N THR A 117 16.01 8.67 0.13
CA THR A 117 16.83 9.83 -0.29
C THR A 117 16.00 11.11 -0.33
#